data_AF-A0A2P6WC23-F1
#
_entry.id   AF-A0A2P6WC23-F1
#
_cell.length_a   1.000
_cell.length_b   1.000
_cell.length_c   1.000
_cell.angle_alpha   90.00
_cell.angle_beta   90.00
_cell.angle_gamma   90.00
#
_symmetry.space_group_name_H-M   'P 1'
#
loop_
_entity.id
_entity.type
_entity.pdbx_description
1 polymer ?
#
loop_
_entity_poly.entity_id
_entity_poly.type
_entity_poly.pdbx_seq_one_letter_code
_entity_poly.pdbx_strand_id
1 'polypeptide(L)'
;MGNTWYQRIPEHDRKVVDGIAKWLRPIPWQLFCTFEFSGEVSDHYADDRFRTFIDMLERKIKARICFLLGAEKRSRSAGAVSCAPRHFHTLMTSSVRLEVADVREAWWSVAGKGETALVEPYSKDERGIEYCMKMVNDTEGDWLFRWLEMFLPGMPGPQRPRGKDDRRRRRFKQEKESAVCREPSS
;
A
#
# COMPACT_ATOMS: atom_id res chain seq x y z
N MET A 1 -0.20 15.06 9.38
CA MET A 1 -0.28 14.17 10.58
C MET A 1 0.68 14.63 11.69
N GLY A 2 0.37 14.45 12.97
CA GLY A 2 1.31 14.75 14.07
C GLY A 2 2.40 13.68 14.19
N ASN A 3 3.68 14.08 14.27
CA ASN A 3 4.84 13.16 14.27
C ASN A 3 5.10 12.45 15.62
N THR A 4 4.16 12.51 16.57
CA THR A 4 4.33 11.99 17.94
C THR A 4 4.42 10.47 17.98
N TRP A 5 3.85 9.75 17.01
CA TRP A 5 3.97 8.29 16.90
C TRP A 5 5.41 7.86 16.59
N TYR A 6 6.13 8.60 15.74
CA TYR A 6 7.48 8.23 15.31
C TYR A 6 8.47 8.32 16.47
N GLN A 7 8.28 9.30 17.36
CA GLN A 7 9.09 9.43 18.58
C GLN A 7 8.91 8.27 19.56
N ARG A 8 7.78 7.54 19.49
CA ARG A 8 7.49 6.38 20.35
C ARG A 8 8.14 5.09 19.85
N ILE A 9 8.57 5.04 18.59
CA ILE A 9 9.29 3.90 18.04
C ILE A 9 10.70 3.87 18.66
N PRO A 10 11.17 2.73 19.17
CA PRO A 10 12.55 2.58 19.65
C PRO A 10 13.57 3.05 18.62
N GLU A 11 14.69 3.64 19.06
CA GLU A 11 15.66 4.23 18.14
C GLU A 11 16.23 3.23 17.12
N HIS A 12 16.46 1.98 17.55
CA HIS A 12 16.96 0.92 16.67
C HIS A 12 15.96 0.60 15.55
N ASP A 13 14.67 0.53 15.87
CA ASP A 13 13.60 0.30 14.90
C ASP A 13 13.45 1.49 13.94
N ARG A 14 13.60 2.73 14.44
CA ARG A 14 13.60 3.92 13.58
C ARG A 14 14.65 3.85 12.48
N LYS A 15 15.85 3.33 12.76
CA LYS A 15 16.91 3.18 11.75
C LYS A 15 16.50 2.20 10.64
N VAL A 16 15.82 1.11 10.98
CA VAL A 16 15.28 0.15 10.00
C VAL A 16 14.19 0.82 9.17
N VAL A 17 13.22 1.47 9.83
CA VAL A 17 12.13 2.19 9.17
C VAL A 17 12.65 3.26 8.21
N ASP A 18 13.61 4.08 8.64
CA ASP A 18 14.22 5.12 7.82
C ASP A 18 15.01 4.53 6.64
N GLY A 19 15.68 3.39 6.85
CA GLY A 19 16.39 2.65 5.80
C GLY A 19 15.44 2.15 4.71
N ILE A 20 14.32 1.54 5.10
CA ILE A 20 13.27 1.09 4.18
C ILE A 20 12.64 2.28 3.48
N ALA A 21 12.30 3.35 4.21
CA ALA A 21 11.72 4.55 3.63
C ALA A 21 12.65 5.19 2.60
N LYS A 22 13.95 5.28 2.90
CA LYS A 22 14.96 5.76 1.94
C LYS A 22 15.01 4.89 0.68
N TRP A 23 14.90 3.57 0.82
CA TRP A 23 14.91 2.65 -0.32
C TRP A 23 13.64 2.76 -1.19
N LEU A 24 12.47 3.00 -0.58
CA LEU A 24 11.18 3.09 -1.29
C LEU A 24 10.83 4.50 -1.80
N ARG A 25 11.52 5.54 -1.31
CA ARG A 25 11.30 6.95 -1.70
C ARG A 25 11.38 7.25 -3.20
N PRO A 26 12.19 6.54 -4.03
CA PRO A 26 12.21 6.76 -5.47
C PRO A 26 10.93 6.35 -6.21
N ILE A 27 10.05 5.55 -5.60
CA ILE A 27 8.77 5.17 -6.21
C ILE A 27 7.88 6.42 -6.30
N PRO A 28 7.23 6.68 -7.45
CA PRO A 28 6.31 7.81 -7.60
C PRO A 28 4.96 7.50 -6.93
N TRP A 29 4.95 7.40 -5.60
CA TRP A 29 3.73 7.21 -4.82
C TRP A 29 2.71 8.30 -5.13
N GLN A 30 1.46 7.90 -5.41
CA GLN A 30 0.39 8.82 -5.78
C GLN A 30 -0.57 9.08 -4.61
N LEU A 31 -0.89 8.03 -3.85
CA LEU A 31 -1.86 8.10 -2.76
C LEU A 31 -1.30 7.48 -1.49
N PHE A 32 -1.66 8.09 -0.36
CA PHE A 32 -1.63 7.47 0.95
C PHE A 32 -3.07 7.16 1.38
N CYS A 33 -3.31 5.93 1.79
CA CYS A 33 -4.64 5.45 2.13
C CYS A 33 -4.62 4.80 3.51
N THR A 34 -5.74 4.94 4.20
CA THR A 34 -6.02 4.34 5.48
C THR A 34 -7.41 3.70 5.43
N PHE A 35 -7.45 2.38 5.59
CA PHE A 35 -8.68 1.58 5.53
C PHE A 35 -8.89 0.88 6.87
N GLU A 36 -10.04 1.09 7.49
CA GLU A 36 -10.38 0.52 8.79
C GLU A 36 -11.71 -0.22 8.69
N PHE A 37 -11.74 -1.43 9.26
CA PHE A 37 -12.99 -2.14 9.43
C PHE A 37 -13.78 -1.56 10.60
N SER A 38 -15.11 -1.47 10.49
CA SER A 38 -15.97 -0.93 11.55
C SER A 38 -16.10 -1.87 12.75
N GLY A 39 -15.84 -3.16 12.54
CA GLY A 39 -15.92 -4.21 13.56
C GLY A 39 -14.74 -5.19 13.53
N GLU A 40 -14.84 -6.22 14.37
CA GLU A 40 -13.85 -7.28 14.43
C GLU A 40 -13.97 -8.22 13.22
N VAL A 41 -12.86 -8.39 12.53
CA VAL A 41 -12.73 -9.31 11.41
C VAL A 41 -11.47 -10.15 11.56
N SER A 42 -11.49 -11.39 11.07
CA SER A 42 -10.31 -12.25 11.08
C SER A 42 -9.25 -11.75 10.09
N ASP A 43 -7.99 -12.08 10.35
CA ASP A 43 -6.83 -11.74 9.50
C ASP A 43 -7.06 -12.22 8.06
N HIS A 44 -7.48 -13.48 7.92
CA HIS A 44 -7.76 -14.07 6.62
C HIS A 44 -8.86 -13.29 5.87
N TYR A 45 -9.92 -12.89 6.56
CA TYR A 45 -10.99 -12.11 5.94
C TYR A 45 -10.50 -10.73 5.53
N ALA A 46 -9.78 -10.02 6.41
CA ALA A 46 -9.26 -8.69 6.13
C ALA A 46 -8.29 -8.70 4.93
N ASP A 47 -7.38 -9.66 4.88
CA ASP A 47 -6.43 -9.85 3.79
C ASP A 47 -7.12 -10.19 2.47
N ASP A 48 -8.12 -11.09 2.51
CA ASP A 48 -8.88 -11.48 1.32
C ASP A 48 -9.66 -10.28 0.74
N ARG A 49 -10.25 -9.45 1.61
CA ARG A 49 -10.92 -8.21 1.20
C ARG A 49 -9.95 -7.21 0.61
N PHE A 50 -8.79 -7.03 1.23
CA PHE A 50 -7.76 -6.15 0.67
C PHE A 50 -7.28 -6.62 -0.71
N ARG A 51 -7.02 -7.92 -0.87
CA ARG A 51 -6.62 -8.51 -2.17
C ARG A 51 -7.71 -8.32 -3.23
N THR A 52 -8.97 -8.61 -2.87
CA THR A 52 -10.12 -8.44 -3.76
C THR A 52 -10.29 -6.99 -4.18
N PHE A 53 -10.10 -6.05 -3.25
CA PHE A 53 -10.11 -4.61 -3.51
C PHE A 53 -9.03 -4.22 -4.54
N ILE A 54 -7.77 -4.63 -4.34
CA ILE A 54 -6.68 -4.33 -5.27
C ILE A 54 -6.97 -4.93 -6.65
N ASP A 55 -7.36 -6.20 -6.72
CA ASP A 55 -7.63 -6.88 -7.99
C ASP A 55 -8.80 -6.24 -8.74
N MET A 56 -9.83 -5.77 -8.03
CA MET A 56 -10.94 -5.04 -8.63
C MET A 56 -10.50 -3.68 -9.16
N LEU A 57 -9.71 -2.93 -8.39
CA LEU A 57 -9.23 -1.62 -8.79
C LEU A 57 -8.29 -1.72 -10.00
N GLU A 58 -7.38 -2.70 -10.04
CA GLU A 58 -6.52 -2.98 -11.20
C GLU A 58 -7.35 -3.28 -12.48
N ARG A 59 -8.45 -4.02 -12.34
CA ARG A 59 -9.38 -4.28 -13.45
C ARG A 59 -10.10 -3.00 -13.91
N LYS A 60 -10.55 -2.16 -12.98
CA LYS A 60 -11.26 -0.90 -13.27
C LYS A 60 -10.36 0.07 -14.04
N ILE A 61 -9.14 0.31 -13.55
CA ILE A 61 -8.20 1.27 -14.15
C ILE A 61 -7.39 0.68 -15.32
N LYS A 62 -7.46 -0.65 -15.51
CA LYS A 62 -6.72 -1.41 -16.53
C LYS A 62 -5.19 -1.20 -16.45
N ALA A 63 -4.68 -1.10 -15.23
CA ALA A 63 -3.26 -0.92 -14.95
C ALA A 63 -2.90 -1.57 -13.61
N ARG A 64 -1.63 -1.96 -13.45
CA ARG A 64 -1.13 -2.54 -12.20
C ARG A 64 -1.03 -1.50 -11.08
N ILE A 65 -1.35 -1.92 -9.86
CA ILE A 65 -1.23 -1.09 -8.66
C ILE A 65 -0.08 -1.57 -7.81
N CYS A 66 1.02 -0.82 -7.83
CA CYS A 66 2.08 -1.00 -6.86
C CYS A 66 1.64 -0.45 -5.51
N PHE A 67 1.81 -1.24 -4.46
CA PHE A 67 1.47 -0.81 -3.11
C PHE A 67 2.44 -1.34 -2.06
N LEU A 68 2.48 -0.62 -0.93
CA LEU A 68 3.09 -1.01 0.33
C LEU A 68 2.03 -0.92 1.42
N LEU A 69 1.68 -2.04 2.04
CA LEU A 69 0.69 -2.17 3.09
C LEU A 69 1.38 -2.44 4.43
N GLY A 70 1.09 -1.61 5.42
CA GLY A 70 1.24 -1.92 6.84
C GLY A 70 -0.12 -2.27 7.44
N ALA A 71 -0.26 -3.48 7.94
CA ALA A 71 -1.45 -3.96 8.62
C ALA A 71 -1.22 -3.93 10.13
N GLU A 72 -2.09 -3.20 10.82
CA GLU A 72 -2.00 -3.03 12.26
C GLU A 72 -3.06 -3.86 12.97
N LYS A 73 -2.58 -4.73 13.84
CA LYS A 73 -3.35 -5.30 14.94
C LYS A 73 -3.25 -4.30 16.08
N ARG A 74 -4.35 -3.65 16.44
CA ARG A 74 -4.40 -2.95 17.74
C ARG A 74 -4.41 -4.03 18.83
N SER A 75 -3.24 -4.46 19.30
CA SER A 75 -3.15 -5.25 20.52
C SER A 75 -3.47 -4.32 21.71
N ARG A 76 -4.51 -4.65 22.47
CA ARG A 76 -4.69 -4.07 23.81
C ARG A 76 -3.64 -4.75 24.70
N SER A 77 -2.88 -3.95 25.43
CA SER A 77 -1.84 -4.37 26.37
C SER A 77 -2.22 -5.62 27.20
N ALA A 78 -1.28 -6.57 27.27
CA ALA A 78 -1.18 -7.67 28.24
C ALA A 78 -2.45 -8.51 28.49
N GLY A 79 -2.57 -9.63 27.76
CA GLY A 79 -3.30 -10.82 28.22
C GLY A 79 -4.74 -11.01 27.73
N ALA A 80 -5.27 -10.13 26.87
CA ALA A 80 -6.59 -10.30 26.27
C ALA A 80 -6.49 -10.60 24.77
N VAL A 81 -7.35 -11.50 24.29
CA VAL A 81 -7.54 -11.83 22.87
C VAL A 81 -7.76 -10.54 22.06
N SER A 82 -7.14 -10.46 20.89
CA SER A 82 -7.11 -9.27 20.03
C SER A 82 -8.50 -8.87 19.50
N CYS A 83 -9.18 -7.99 20.24
CA CYS A 83 -10.53 -7.47 19.96
C CYS A 83 -10.50 -6.02 19.46
N ALA A 84 -9.72 -5.72 18.41
CA ALA A 84 -9.66 -4.38 17.85
C ALA A 84 -9.89 -4.38 16.34
N PRO A 85 -10.54 -3.35 15.79
CA PRO A 85 -10.82 -3.30 14.35
C PRO A 85 -9.52 -3.28 13.54
N ARG A 86 -9.53 -4.02 12.43
CA ARG A 86 -8.35 -4.15 11.57
C ARG A 86 -8.13 -2.87 10.78
N HIS A 87 -6.86 -2.46 10.74
CA HIS A 87 -6.46 -1.19 10.16
C HIS A 87 -5.31 -1.37 9.18
N PHE A 88 -5.46 -0.78 8.01
CA PHE A 88 -4.51 -0.84 6.92
C PHE A 88 -4.02 0.56 6.60
N HIS A 89 -2.71 0.77 6.66
CA HIS A 89 -2.07 1.93 6.06
C HIS A 89 -1.37 1.49 4.78
N THR A 90 -1.67 2.15 3.67
CA THR A 90 -1.08 1.76 2.38
C THR A 90 -0.66 2.95 1.56
N LEU A 91 0.48 2.79 0.90
CA LEU A 91 0.90 3.66 -0.19
C LEU A 91 0.56 2.99 -1.51
N MET A 92 0.03 3.77 -2.46
CA MET A 92 -0.42 3.24 -3.75
C MET A 92 0.12 4.08 -4.90
N THR A 93 0.51 3.41 -5.97
CA THR A 93 0.82 4.04 -7.26
C THR A 93 0.47 3.13 -8.42
N SER A 94 0.34 3.71 -9.60
CA SER A 94 0.11 3.02 -10.86
C SER A 94 0.79 3.79 -11.99
N SER A 95 0.88 3.19 -13.17
CA SER A 95 1.27 3.94 -14.38
C SER A 95 0.18 4.91 -14.84
N VAL A 96 -1.07 4.66 -14.43
CA VAL A 96 -2.21 5.56 -14.65
C VAL A 96 -2.48 6.31 -13.34
N ARG A 97 -3.01 7.53 -13.44
CA ARG A 97 -3.44 8.30 -12.27
C ARG A 97 -4.53 7.55 -11.49
N LEU A 98 -4.34 7.44 -10.18
CA LEU A 98 -5.30 6.88 -9.23
C LEU A 98 -6.17 8.01 -8.70
N GLU A 99 -7.46 7.97 -9.02
CA GLU A 99 -8.43 8.93 -8.51
C GLU A 99 -8.91 8.54 -7.11
N VAL A 100 -8.91 9.50 -6.18
CA VAL A 100 -9.32 9.31 -4.78
C VAL A 100 -10.71 8.67 -4.68
N ALA A 101 -11.65 9.14 -5.52
CA ALA A 101 -13.01 8.64 -5.56
C ALA A 101 -13.07 7.17 -6.00
N ASP A 102 -12.29 6.77 -7.00
CA ASP A 102 -12.26 5.41 -7.52
C ASP A 102 -11.72 4.42 -6.47
N VAL A 103 -10.70 4.83 -5.72
CA VAL A 103 -10.11 4.01 -4.66
C VAL A 103 -11.10 3.83 -3.50
N ARG A 104 -11.76 4.90 -3.06
CA ARG A 104 -12.78 4.83 -1.99
C ARG A 104 -13.96 3.97 -2.38
N GLU A 105 -14.52 4.20 -3.57
CA GLU A 105 -15.64 3.41 -4.09
C GLU A 105 -15.25 1.93 -4.16
N ALA A 106 -14.06 1.63 -4.69
CA ALA A 106 -13.59 0.26 -4.80
C ALA A 106 -13.44 -0.43 -3.43
N TRP A 107 -12.95 0.27 -2.40
CA TRP A 107 -12.91 -0.27 -1.06
C TRP A 107 -14.31 -0.58 -0.53
N TRP A 108 -15.24 0.37 -0.60
CA TRP A 108 -16.60 0.19 -0.10
C TRP A 108 -17.40 -0.88 -0.83
N SER A 109 -17.15 -1.11 -2.11
CA SER A 109 -17.77 -2.22 -2.85
C SER A 109 -17.33 -3.60 -2.34
N VAL A 110 -16.16 -3.70 -1.69
CA VAL A 110 -15.59 -4.97 -1.24
C VAL A 110 -15.74 -5.17 0.26
N ALA A 111 -15.45 -4.14 1.05
CA ALA A 111 -15.48 -4.18 2.52
C ALA A 111 -16.86 -3.80 3.09
N GLY A 112 -17.64 -2.98 2.36
CA GLY A 112 -18.93 -2.45 2.78
C GLY A 112 -18.93 -0.93 2.96
N LYS A 113 -20.08 -0.29 2.79
CA LYS A 113 -20.23 1.18 2.87
C LYS A 113 -20.06 1.76 4.28
N GLY A 114 -20.13 0.92 5.32
CA GLY A 114 -19.92 1.32 6.72
C GLY A 114 -18.45 1.35 7.13
N GLU A 115 -17.55 0.87 6.27
CA GLU A 115 -16.12 0.79 6.56
C GLU A 115 -15.41 2.11 6.24
N THR A 116 -14.33 2.41 6.94
CA THR A 116 -13.62 3.68 6.76
C THR A 116 -12.63 3.60 5.60
N ALA A 117 -12.62 4.64 4.75
CA ALA A 117 -11.66 4.82 3.66
C ALA A 117 -11.16 6.27 3.58
N LEU A 118 -10.07 6.54 4.29
CA LEU A 118 -9.34 7.80 4.13
C LEU A 118 -8.32 7.61 2.99
N VAL A 119 -8.42 8.43 1.97
CA VAL A 119 -7.59 8.35 0.76
C VAL A 119 -7.18 9.77 0.43
N GLU A 120 -5.88 10.00 0.37
CA GLU A 120 -5.29 11.33 0.23
C GLU A 120 -4.13 11.29 -0.77
N PRO A 121 -3.89 12.38 -1.53
CA PRO A 121 -2.68 12.50 -2.33
C PRO A 121 -1.43 12.31 -1.46
N TYR A 122 -0.48 11.52 -1.93
CA TYR A 122 0.76 11.31 -1.23
C TYR A 122 1.60 12.59 -1.21
N SER A 123 2.05 12.98 -0.02
CA SER A 123 3.02 14.06 0.18
C SER A 123 4.38 13.49 0.58
N LYS A 124 5.44 13.92 -0.11
CA LYS A 124 6.83 13.53 0.20
C LYS A 124 7.35 14.14 1.50
N ASP A 125 6.73 15.24 1.94
CA ASP A 125 7.09 15.93 3.18
C ASP A 125 6.47 15.23 4.41
N GLU A 126 5.50 14.34 4.17
CA GLU A 126 4.93 13.50 5.20
C GLU A 126 5.66 12.17 5.31
N ARG A 127 5.68 11.62 6.53
CA ARG A 127 6.34 10.34 6.87
C ARG A 127 5.48 9.13 6.48
N GLY A 128 4.86 9.16 5.30
CA GLY A 128 3.87 8.15 4.88
C GLY A 128 4.46 6.75 4.74
N ILE A 129 5.67 6.62 4.17
CA ILE A 129 6.36 5.33 4.05
C ILE A 129 6.74 4.82 5.44
N GLU A 130 7.32 5.69 6.26
CA GLU A 130 7.70 5.37 7.63
C GLU A 130 6.48 4.94 8.45
N TYR A 131 5.32 5.53 8.20
CA TYR A 131 4.08 5.21 8.91
C TYR A 131 3.54 3.83 8.54
N CYS A 132 3.54 3.46 7.26
CA CYS A 132 3.21 2.08 6.84
C CYS A 132 4.17 1.05 7.45
N MET A 133 5.43 1.43 7.68
CA MET A 133 6.46 0.52 8.21
C MET A 133 6.64 0.63 9.72
N LYS A 134 5.79 1.37 10.44
CA LYS A 134 6.01 1.69 11.86
C LYS A 134 6.08 0.44 12.75
N MET A 135 5.44 -0.65 12.33
CA MET A 135 5.38 -1.94 13.03
C MET A 135 6.28 -3.01 12.38
N VAL A 136 7.25 -2.65 11.52
CA VAL A 136 8.05 -3.63 10.76
C VAL A 136 8.81 -4.64 11.62
N ASN A 137 9.16 -4.25 12.85
CA ASN A 137 9.87 -5.08 13.82
C ASN A 137 8.97 -5.56 14.97
N ASP A 138 7.65 -5.32 14.89
CA ASP A 138 6.68 -5.78 15.89
C ASP A 138 6.08 -7.14 15.47
N THR A 139 5.91 -8.05 16.43
CA THR A 139 5.29 -9.37 16.19
C THR A 139 3.80 -9.27 15.84
N GLU A 140 3.16 -8.15 16.17
CA GLU A 140 1.76 -7.85 15.86
C GLU A 140 1.60 -7.03 14.56
N GLY A 141 2.70 -6.66 13.92
CA GLY A 141 2.72 -5.97 12.64
C GLY A 141 2.81 -6.95 11.47
N ASP A 142 1.86 -6.86 10.54
CA ASP A 142 1.96 -7.56 9.26
C ASP A 142 2.23 -6.56 8.14
N TRP A 143 3.01 -6.94 7.14
CA TRP A 143 3.26 -6.09 5.97
C TRP A 143 3.17 -6.88 4.68
N LEU A 144 2.70 -6.21 3.64
CA LEU A 144 2.52 -6.80 2.30
C LEU A 144 2.89 -5.77 1.25
N PHE A 145 3.43 -6.22 0.12
CA PHE A 145 3.66 -5.35 -1.02
C PHE A 145 3.37 -6.07 -2.34
N ARG A 146 3.17 -5.29 -3.40
CA ARG A 146 3.02 -5.81 -4.77
C ARG A 146 3.66 -4.87 -5.78
N TRP A 147 4.29 -5.44 -6.81
CA TRP A 147 4.89 -4.76 -7.96
C TRP A 147 6.00 -3.74 -7.67
N LEU A 148 6.58 -3.72 -6.47
CA LEU A 148 7.69 -2.81 -6.13
C LEU A 148 8.83 -2.88 -7.16
N GLU A 149 9.13 -4.07 -7.67
CA GLU A 149 10.17 -4.35 -8.66
C GLU A 149 9.94 -3.68 -10.03
N MET A 150 8.72 -3.25 -10.31
CA MET A 150 8.37 -2.55 -11.56
C MET A 150 8.51 -1.03 -11.42
N PHE A 151 8.46 -0.51 -10.20
CA PHE A 151 8.46 0.92 -9.91
C PHE A 151 9.75 1.41 -9.24
N LEU A 152 10.55 0.52 -8.64
CA LEU A 152 11.86 0.85 -8.09
C LEU A 152 12.93 0.93 -9.19
N PRO A 153 13.56 2.10 -9.37
CA PRO A 153 14.70 2.23 -10.28
C PRO A 153 15.85 1.34 -9.79
N GLY A 154 16.42 0.55 -10.70
CA GLY A 154 17.62 -0.23 -10.41
C GLY A 154 17.42 -1.50 -9.59
N MET A 155 16.17 -1.92 -9.29
CA MET A 155 15.96 -3.26 -8.73
C MET A 155 16.36 -4.30 -9.80
N PRO A 156 17.31 -5.20 -9.49
CA PRO A 156 17.67 -6.27 -10.42
C PRO A 156 16.42 -7.09 -10.75
N GLY A 157 16.23 -7.37 -12.04
CA GLY A 157 15.25 -8.39 -12.42
C GLY A 157 15.59 -9.74 -11.78
N PRO A 158 14.64 -10.68 -11.71
CA PRO A 158 14.95 -12.03 -11.25
C PRO A 158 16.13 -12.57 -12.07
N GLN A 159 17.13 -13.14 -11.38
CA GLN A 159 18.38 -13.64 -12.00
C GLN A 159 18.12 -14.65 -13.14
N ARG A 160 16.95 -15.31 -13.12
CA ARG A 160 16.42 -16.11 -14.23
C ARG A 160 14.98 -15.69 -14.51
N PRO A 161 14.75 -14.78 -15.48
CA PRO A 161 13.41 -14.40 -15.88
C PRO A 161 12.66 -15.63 -16.37
N ARG A 162 11.49 -15.93 -15.79
CA ARG A 162 10.58 -16.90 -16.39
C ARG A 162 9.80 -16.18 -17.49
N GLY A 163 9.32 -16.92 -18.51
CA GLY A 163 8.48 -16.30 -19.56
C GLY A 163 7.18 -15.63 -19.06
N LYS A 164 6.79 -15.83 -17.79
CA LYS A 164 5.73 -15.04 -17.13
C LYS A 164 6.21 -13.65 -16.71
N ASP A 165 7.46 -13.51 -16.28
CA ASP A 165 8.06 -12.24 -15.84
C ASP A 165 8.27 -11.29 -17.02
N ASP A 166 8.73 -11.82 -18.16
CA ASP A 166 8.87 -11.05 -19.40
C ASP A 166 7.53 -10.53 -19.90
N ARG A 167 6.49 -11.38 -19.88
CA ARG A 167 5.13 -10.98 -20.24
C ARG A 167 4.60 -9.88 -19.31
N ARG A 168 4.87 -9.99 -18.01
CA ARG A 168 4.49 -8.95 -17.03
C ARG A 168 5.20 -7.63 -17.32
N ARG A 169 6.51 -7.64 -17.55
CA ARG A 169 7.30 -6.44 -17.89
C ARG A 169 6.85 -5.78 -19.18
N ARG A 170 6.56 -6.57 -20.23
CA ARG A 170 6.03 -6.06 -21.51
C ARG A 170 4.69 -5.37 -21.33
N ARG A 171 3.75 -5.98 -20.59
CA ARG A 171 2.45 -5.38 -20.28
C ARG A 171 2.59 -4.08 -19.49
N PHE A 172 3.46 -4.06 -18.49
CA PHE A 172 3.72 -2.84 -17.71
C PHE A 172 4.30 -1.70 -18.57
N LYS A 173 5.18 -2.02 -19.52
CA LYS A 173 5.68 -1.04 -20.49
C LYS A 173 4.55 -0.47 -21.34
N GLN A 174 3.67 -1.31 -21.86
CA GLN A 174 2.48 -0.90 -22.63
C GLN A 174 1.51 -0.06 -21.80
N GLU A 175 1.30 -0.38 -20.53
CA GLU A 175 0.48 0.38 -19.59
C GLU A 175 1.05 1.80 -19.40
N LYS A 176 2.38 1.93 -19.23
CA LYS A 176 3.06 3.24 -19.16
C LYS A 176 2.91 4.04 -20.45
N GLU A 177 3.19 3.43 -21.60
CA GLU A 177 3.04 4.08 -22.90
C GLU A 177 1.59 4.54 -23.15
N SER A 178 0.61 3.71 -22.79
CA SER A 178 -0.81 4.05 -22.93
C SER A 178 -1.26 5.15 -21.97
N ALA A 179 -0.68 5.23 -20.77
CA ALA A 179 -0.97 6.30 -19.82
C ALA A 179 -0.46 7.66 -20.33
N VAL A 180 0.75 7.70 -20.88
CA VAL A 180 1.32 8.91 -21.49
C VAL A 180 0.44 9.44 -22.63
N CYS A 181 -0.13 8.56 -23.47
CA CYS A 181 -1.05 9.00 -24.53
C CYS A 181 -2.43 9.46 -24.05
N ARG A 182 -2.78 9.25 -22.77
CA ARG A 182 -4.09 9.62 -22.19
C ARG A 182 -4.06 10.93 -21.40
N GLU A 183 -2.88 11.44 -21.05
CA GLU A 183 -2.78 12.77 -20.45
C GLU A 183 -2.81 13.82 -21.56
N PRO A 184 -3.82 14.72 -21.62
CA PRO A 184 -3.79 15.81 -22.56
C PRO A 184 -2.60 16.71 -22.22
N SER A 185 -1.79 17.04 -23.23
CA SER A 185 -0.75 18.07 -23.15
C SER A 185 -1.36 19.33 -22.55
N SER A 186 -1.00 19.59 -21.29
CA SER A 186 -1.40 20.80 -20.56
C SER A 186 -0.54 21.98 -21.00
#